data_AF-A0A250B6Y4-F1
#
_entry.id   AF-A0A250B6Y4-F1
#
_cell.length_a   1.000
_cell.length_b   1.000
_cell.length_c   1.000
_cell.angle_alpha   90.00
_cell.angle_beta   90.00
_cell.angle_gamma   90.00
#
_symmetry.space_group_name_H-M   'P 1'
#
loop_
_entity.id
_entity.type
_entity.pdbx_description
1 polymer ?
#
loop_
_entity_poly.entity_id
_entity_poly.type
_entity_poly.pdbx_seq_one_letter_code
_entity_poly.pdbx_strand_id
1 'polypeptide(L)'
;MSNATKVTNNPFDIFVIGARKGFNIAINNLLPNVLMAYVISEMLNLLGVMGIIGKLFAPLMGLLGLPGEAITVLLTAWLSSSAGTGVAVSLLTKGTLDVTHITILAPAIFLMGSQLQYMGRLLGVADVPKKYWPLLMLTSILNSVIAMIIMRIFA
;
A
#
# COMPACT_ATOMS: atom_id res chain seq x y z
N MET A 1 12.22 3.31 36.18
CA MET A 1 12.84 2.00 36.47
C MET A 1 13.37 1.42 35.18
N SER A 2 14.69 1.20 35.10
CA SER A 2 15.40 0.70 33.93
C SER A 2 15.02 -0.76 33.68
N ASN A 3 14.25 -1.05 32.62
CA ASN A 3 14.01 -2.41 32.16
C ASN A 3 15.24 -2.89 31.37
N ALA A 4 16.30 -3.25 32.09
CA ALA A 4 17.40 -4.02 31.51
C ALA A 4 16.81 -5.36 31.05
N THR A 5 16.62 -5.50 29.74
CA THR A 5 16.09 -6.72 29.14
C THR A 5 17.12 -7.81 29.39
N LYS A 6 16.81 -8.80 30.23
CA LYS A 6 17.66 -9.99 30.41
C LYS A 6 17.89 -10.59 29.04
N VAL A 7 19.11 -10.49 28.53
CA VAL A 7 19.51 -11.12 27.27
C VAL A 7 19.57 -12.62 27.55
N THR A 8 18.54 -13.33 27.10
CA THR A 8 18.42 -14.79 27.22
C THR A 8 18.98 -15.43 25.96
N ASN A 9 19.87 -16.42 26.13
CA ASN A 9 20.45 -17.20 25.03
C ASN A 9 19.55 -18.37 24.63
N ASN A 10 18.40 -18.57 25.27
CA ASN A 10 17.47 -19.64 24.95
C ASN A 10 16.61 -19.24 23.72
N PRO A 11 16.69 -19.99 22.60
CA PRO A 11 15.91 -19.69 21.40
C PRO A 11 14.39 -19.59 21.64
N PHE A 12 13.83 -20.39 22.56
CA PHE A 12 12.41 -20.36 22.87
C PHE A 12 11.99 -19.06 23.56
N ASP A 13 12.81 -18.55 24.48
CA ASP A 13 12.53 -17.28 25.16
C ASP A 13 12.62 -16.11 24.18
N ILE A 14 13.64 -16.11 23.30
CA ILE A 14 13.80 -15.10 22.25
C ILE A 14 12.56 -15.09 21.34
N PHE A 15 12.08 -16.26 20.94
CA PHE A 15 10.87 -16.39 20.13
C PHE A 15 9.63 -15.82 20.84
N VAL A 16 9.39 -16.19 22.10
CA VAL A 16 8.22 -15.72 22.86
C VAL A 16 8.27 -14.21 23.12
N ILE A 17 9.45 -13.67 23.43
CA ILE A 17 9.66 -12.23 23.58
C ILE A 17 9.38 -11.51 22.25
N GLY A 18 9.91 -12.05 21.14
CA GLY A 18 9.66 -11.54 19.79
C GLY A 18 8.18 -11.55 19.44
N ALA A 19 7.48 -12.65 19.71
CA ALA A 19 6.04 -12.80 19.47
C ALA A 19 5.22 -11.78 20.28
N ARG A 20 5.54 -11.58 21.57
CA ARG A 20 4.87 -10.59 22.41
C ARG A 20 5.11 -9.16 21.91
N LYS A 21 6.35 -8.85 21.51
CA LYS A 21 6.69 -7.54 20.92
C LYS A 21 5.94 -7.31 19.61
N GLY A 22 5.90 -8.33 18.74
CA GLY A 22 5.15 -8.30 17.49
C GLY A 22 3.66 -8.07 17.70
N PHE A 23 3.05 -8.79 18.65
CA PHE A 23 1.64 -8.60 19.00
C PHE A 23 1.36 -7.19 19.53
N ASN A 24 2.25 -6.65 20.37
CA ASN A 24 2.12 -5.30 20.92
C ASN A 24 2.20 -4.23 19.82
N ILE A 25 3.09 -4.39 18.84
CA ILE A 25 3.18 -3.54 17.65
C ILE A 25 1.91 -3.68 16.80
N ALA A 26 1.38 -4.91 16.67
CA ALA A 26 0.20 -5.19 15.88
C ALA A 26 -1.04 -4.45 16.42
N ILE A 27 -1.30 -4.55 17.72
CA ILE A 27 -2.50 -3.95 18.34
C ILE A 27 -2.40 -2.43 18.44
N ASN A 28 -1.24 -1.88 18.84
CA ASN A 28 -1.15 -0.45 19.15
C ASN A 28 -0.85 0.43 17.95
N ASN A 29 -0.15 -0.09 16.93
CA ASN A 29 0.28 0.71 15.79
C ASN A 29 -0.30 0.20 14.48
N LEU A 30 -0.25 -1.11 14.23
CA LEU A 30 -0.60 -1.69 12.94
C LEU A 30 -2.11 -1.61 12.68
N LEU A 31 -2.91 -2.20 13.57
CA LEU A 31 -4.37 -2.28 13.42
C LEU A 31 -5.02 -0.90 13.30
N PRO A 32 -4.76 0.06 14.21
CA PRO A 32 -5.38 1.39 14.12
C PRO A 32 -5.02 2.13 12.83
N ASN A 33 -3.76 2.09 12.42
CA ASN A 33 -3.30 2.80 11.22
C ASN A 33 -3.85 2.19 9.92
N VAL A 34 -3.94 0.85 9.85
CA VAL A 34 -4.53 0.15 8.69
C VAL A 34 -6.02 0.45 8.59
N LEU A 35 -6.75 0.37 9.70
CA LEU A 35 -8.18 0.67 9.75
C LEU A 35 -8.47 2.13 9.38
N MET A 36 -7.68 3.07 9.91
CA MET A 36 -7.80 4.49 9.57
C MET A 36 -7.61 4.71 8.06
N ALA A 37 -6.55 4.17 7.46
CA ALA A 37 -6.28 4.30 6.03
C ALA A 37 -7.41 3.71 5.18
N TYR A 38 -7.96 2.57 5.57
CA TYR A 38 -9.09 1.94 4.90
C TYR A 38 -10.37 2.79 4.99
N VAL A 39 -10.72 3.30 6.17
CA VAL A 39 -11.91 4.12 6.36
C VAL A 39 -11.80 5.43 5.57
N ILE A 40 -10.65 6.11 5.58
CA ILE A 40 -10.41 7.32 4.78
C ILE A 40 -10.56 7.02 3.29
N SER A 41 -9.95 5.93 2.82
CA SER A 41 -10.06 5.47 1.45
C SER A 41 -11.52 5.27 1.02
N GLU A 42 -12.34 4.62 1.87
CA GLU A 42 -13.74 4.39 1.59
C GLU A 42 -14.58 5.69 1.64
N MET A 43 -14.30 6.58 2.58
CA MET A 43 -14.92 7.91 2.62
C MET A 43 -14.66 8.70 1.32
N LEU A 44 -13.43 8.70 0.83
CA LEU A 44 -13.05 9.38 -0.41
C LEU A 44 -13.74 8.78 -1.65
N ASN A 45 -13.94 7.45 -1.66
CA ASN A 45 -14.74 6.78 -2.69
C ASN A 45 -16.20 7.25 -2.65
N LEU A 46 -16.83 7.23 -1.47
CA LEU A 46 -18.24 7.62 -1.30
C LEU A 46 -18.49 9.10 -1.60
N LEU A 47 -17.54 9.98 -1.27
CA LEU A 47 -17.61 11.41 -1.57
C LEU A 47 -17.41 11.73 -3.07
N GLY A 48 -17.10 10.75 -3.91
CA GLY A 48 -16.87 10.93 -5.34
C GLY A 48 -15.55 11.62 -5.69
N VAL A 49 -14.69 11.90 -4.70
CA VAL A 49 -13.36 12.50 -4.89
C VAL A 49 -12.51 11.65 -5.83
N MET A 50 -12.60 10.33 -5.67
CA MET A 50 -11.89 9.36 -6.50
C MET A 50 -12.28 9.43 -7.98
N GLY A 51 -13.56 9.73 -8.30
CA GLY A 51 -14.02 9.94 -9.68
C GLY A 51 -13.50 11.25 -10.30
N ILE A 52 -13.36 12.32 -9.50
CA ILE A 52 -12.77 13.59 -9.95
C ILE A 52 -11.28 13.40 -10.28
N ILE A 53 -10.56 12.71 -9.39
CA ILE A 53 -9.16 12.37 -9.59
C ILE A 53 -9.00 11.46 -10.83
N GLY A 54 -9.92 10.52 -11.06
CA GLY A 54 -9.99 9.71 -12.27
C GLY A 54 -9.96 10.53 -13.56
N LYS A 55 -10.77 11.58 -13.65
CA LYS A 55 -10.81 12.46 -14.82
C LYS A 55 -9.54 13.29 -15.00
N LEU A 56 -8.95 13.76 -13.90
CA LEU A 56 -7.72 14.55 -13.93
C LEU A 56 -6.51 13.72 -14.38
N PHE A 57 -6.42 12.47 -13.92
CA PHE A 57 -5.32 11.55 -14.23
C PHE A 57 -5.59 10.65 -15.43
N ALA A 58 -6.74 10.78 -16.09
CA ALA A 58 -7.08 10.07 -17.33
C ALA A 58 -5.99 10.11 -18.41
N PRO A 59 -5.36 11.27 -18.75
CA PRO A 59 -4.31 11.30 -19.76
C PRO A 59 -3.06 10.50 -19.34
N LEU A 60 -2.71 10.52 -18.04
CA LEU A 60 -1.58 9.74 -17.52
C LEU A 60 -1.89 8.23 -17.50
N MET A 61 -3.12 7.85 -17.16
CA MET A 61 -3.56 6.46 -17.20
C MET A 61 -3.65 5.92 -18.63
N GLY A 62 -4.05 6.75 -19.60
CA GLY A 62 -4.03 6.41 -21.02
C GLY A 62 -2.63 6.05 -21.52
N LEU A 63 -1.58 6.72 -21.01
CA LEU A 63 -0.18 6.37 -21.30
C LEU A 63 0.24 5.01 -20.72
N LEU A 64 -0.52 4.45 -19.79
CA LEU A 64 -0.31 3.12 -19.24
C LEU A 64 -1.27 2.07 -19.82
N GLY A 65 -2.12 2.46 -20.78
CA GLY A 65 -3.14 1.58 -21.35
C GLY A 65 -4.26 1.26 -20.35
N LEU A 66 -4.47 2.15 -19.37
CA LEU A 66 -5.46 1.99 -18.32
C LEU A 66 -6.56 3.05 -18.45
N PRO A 67 -7.81 2.74 -18.07
CA PRO A 67 -8.87 3.73 -17.97
C PRO A 67 -8.57 4.71 -16.81
N GLY A 68 -9.12 5.92 -16.86
CA GLY A 68 -8.87 6.96 -15.86
C GLY A 68 -9.24 6.51 -14.44
N GLU A 69 -10.27 5.68 -14.32
CA GLU A 69 -10.76 5.08 -13.08
C GLU A 69 -9.73 4.18 -12.40
N ALA A 70 -8.74 3.65 -13.13
CA ALA A 70 -7.67 2.83 -12.56
C ALA A 70 -6.79 3.60 -11.56
N ILE A 71 -6.73 4.94 -11.63
CA ILE A 71 -6.00 5.75 -10.62
C ILE A 71 -6.56 5.53 -9.21
N THR A 72 -7.87 5.25 -9.11
CA THR A 72 -8.52 5.03 -7.81
C THR A 72 -7.98 3.79 -7.13
N VAL A 73 -7.66 2.74 -7.92
CA VAL A 73 -6.98 1.52 -7.46
C VAL A 73 -5.58 1.84 -6.94
N LEU A 74 -4.80 2.64 -7.69
CA LEU A 74 -3.42 2.98 -7.29
C LEU A 74 -3.38 3.83 -6.02
N LEU A 75 -4.27 4.81 -5.90
CA LEU A 75 -4.36 5.69 -4.73
C LEU A 75 -4.85 4.96 -3.48
N THR A 76 -5.86 4.10 -3.64
CA THR A 76 -6.31 3.24 -2.54
C THR A 76 -5.25 2.22 -2.15
N ALA A 77 -4.54 1.63 -3.12
CA ALA A 77 -3.40 0.74 -2.86
C ALA A 77 -2.29 1.45 -2.08
N TRP A 78 -1.92 2.66 -2.47
CA TRP A 78 -0.91 3.48 -1.80
C TRP A 78 -1.21 3.69 -0.32
N LEU A 79 -2.48 3.90 0.02
CA LEU A 79 -2.96 3.97 1.40
C LEU A 79 -3.03 2.59 2.06
N SER A 80 -3.49 1.57 1.33
CA SER A 80 -3.64 0.18 1.79
C SER A 80 -3.72 -0.81 0.63
N SER A 81 -2.81 -1.77 0.54
CA SER A 81 -2.80 -2.75 -0.55
C SER A 81 -4.11 -3.55 -0.64
N SER A 82 -4.70 -3.92 0.50
CA SER A 82 -5.97 -4.66 0.53
C SER A 82 -7.16 -3.84 0.05
N ALA A 83 -7.18 -2.54 0.36
CA ALA A 83 -8.20 -1.62 -0.13
C ALA A 83 -8.09 -1.46 -1.65
N GLY A 84 -6.86 -1.26 -2.16
CA GLY A 84 -6.58 -1.21 -3.59
C GLY A 84 -7.09 -2.44 -4.35
N THR A 85 -6.81 -3.65 -3.83
CA THR A 85 -7.34 -4.88 -4.42
C THR A 85 -8.87 -4.92 -4.40
N GLY A 86 -9.51 -4.49 -3.31
CA GLY A 86 -10.97 -4.42 -3.22
C GLY A 86 -11.58 -3.48 -4.26
N VAL A 87 -10.98 -2.30 -4.45
CA VAL A 87 -11.40 -1.35 -5.49
C VAL A 87 -11.20 -1.93 -6.88
N ALA A 88 -10.07 -2.60 -7.14
CA ALA A 88 -9.80 -3.25 -8.42
C ALA A 88 -10.87 -4.31 -8.77
N VAL A 89 -11.22 -5.17 -7.81
CA VAL A 89 -12.29 -6.17 -7.96
C VAL A 89 -13.66 -5.51 -8.15
N SER A 90 -13.95 -4.43 -7.43
CA SER A 90 -15.21 -3.69 -7.61
C SER A 90 -15.34 -3.11 -9.01
N LEU A 91 -14.26 -2.54 -9.56
CA LEU A 91 -14.28 -1.97 -10.91
C LEU A 91 -14.29 -3.05 -12.01
N LEU A 92 -13.67 -4.20 -11.77
CA LEU A 92 -13.76 -5.37 -12.66
C LEU A 92 -15.20 -5.90 -12.73
N THR A 93 -15.86 -6.07 -11.57
CA THR A 93 -17.25 -6.57 -11.52
C THR A 93 -18.26 -5.59 -12.14
N LYS A 94 -17.96 -4.28 -12.13
CA LYS A 94 -18.73 -3.24 -12.81
C LYS A 94 -18.45 -3.14 -14.33
N GLY A 95 -17.50 -3.91 -14.86
CA GLY A 95 -17.08 -3.85 -16.26
C GLY A 95 -16.31 -2.59 -16.63
N THR A 96 -15.85 -1.81 -15.64
CA THR A 96 -15.01 -0.61 -15.86
C THR A 96 -13.55 -0.99 -16.08
N LEU A 97 -13.08 -2.05 -15.41
CA LEU A 97 -11.79 -2.69 -15.69
C LEU A 97 -12.01 -4.02 -16.40
N ASP A 98 -11.00 -4.43 -17.15
CA ASP A 98 -10.92 -5.73 -17.82
C ASP A 98 -9.78 -6.54 -17.19
N VAL A 99 -9.71 -7.84 -17.45
CA VAL A 99 -8.66 -8.74 -16.97
C VAL A 99 -7.27 -8.26 -17.39
N THR A 100 -7.14 -7.67 -18.57
CA THR A 100 -5.91 -7.01 -19.05
C THR A 100 -5.50 -5.85 -18.14
N HIS A 101 -6.44 -4.97 -17.78
CA HIS A 101 -6.19 -3.87 -16.85
C HIS A 101 -5.79 -4.38 -15.46
N ILE A 102 -6.42 -5.44 -14.96
CA ILE A 102 -6.07 -6.06 -13.68
C ILE A 102 -4.66 -6.64 -13.71
N THR A 103 -4.27 -7.25 -14.82
CA THR A 103 -2.93 -7.81 -15.03
C THR A 103 -1.85 -6.73 -14.94
N ILE A 104 -2.13 -5.53 -15.48
CA ILE A 104 -1.24 -4.36 -15.37
C ILE A 104 -1.20 -3.84 -13.92
N LEU A 105 -2.35 -3.73 -13.26
CA LEU A 105 -2.48 -3.15 -11.92
C LEU A 105 -1.96 -4.06 -10.80
N ALA A 106 -2.04 -5.38 -10.95
CA ALA A 106 -1.70 -6.35 -9.91
C ALA A 106 -0.30 -6.14 -9.30
N PRO A 107 0.81 -6.11 -10.09
CA PRO A 107 2.12 -5.86 -9.50
C PRO A 107 2.24 -4.44 -8.92
N ALA A 108 1.56 -3.46 -9.50
CA ALA A 108 1.60 -2.08 -9.02
C ALA A 108 1.02 -1.95 -7.60
N ILE A 109 -0.07 -2.65 -7.30
CA ILE A 109 -0.72 -2.69 -5.98
C ILE A 109 0.26 -3.19 -4.92
N PHE A 110 1.07 -4.21 -5.22
CA PHE A 110 2.02 -4.77 -4.27
C PHE A 110 3.34 -3.99 -4.18
N LEU A 111 3.78 -3.37 -5.28
CA LEU A 111 5.03 -2.60 -5.28
C LEU A 111 4.90 -1.23 -4.61
N MET A 112 3.77 -0.54 -4.74
CA MET A 112 3.55 0.77 -4.08
C MET A 112 2.67 0.69 -2.83
N GLY A 113 2.08 -0.47 -2.56
CA GLY A 113 0.99 -0.56 -1.60
C GLY A 113 1.40 -0.28 -0.16
N SER A 114 0.44 0.21 0.65
CA SER A 114 0.59 0.43 2.09
C SER A 114 1.77 1.32 2.49
N GLN A 115 2.22 2.21 1.62
CA GLN A 115 3.40 3.06 1.87
C GLN A 115 3.26 3.92 3.12
N LEU A 116 2.11 4.55 3.31
CA LEU A 116 1.85 5.36 4.51
C LEU A 116 1.94 4.51 5.79
N GLN A 117 1.46 3.27 5.73
CA GLN A 117 1.51 2.31 6.84
C GLN A 117 2.96 1.84 7.10
N TYR A 118 3.77 1.71 6.05
CA TYR A 118 5.17 1.31 6.14
C TYR A 118 6.10 2.39 6.71
N MET A 119 5.76 3.67 6.59
CA MET A 119 6.53 4.75 7.22
C MET A 119 6.68 4.51 8.74
N GLY A 120 5.58 4.21 9.43
CA GLY A 120 5.62 3.94 10.86
C GLY A 120 6.15 2.55 11.22
N ARG A 121 5.83 1.53 10.41
CA ARG A 121 6.08 0.11 10.75
C ARG A 121 7.44 -0.43 10.31
N LEU A 122 7.98 0.06 9.19
CA LEU A 122 9.26 -0.37 8.64
C LEU A 122 10.31 0.70 8.88
N LEU A 123 10.11 1.90 8.32
CA LEU A 123 11.12 2.95 8.35
C LEU A 123 11.35 3.49 9.78
N GLY A 124 10.26 3.65 10.55
CA GLY A 124 10.33 4.05 11.95
C GLY A 124 10.95 3.01 12.88
N VAL A 125 10.70 1.72 12.66
CA VAL A 125 11.25 0.63 13.48
C VAL A 125 12.70 0.32 13.14
N ALA A 126 13.08 0.44 11.87
CA ALA A 126 14.44 0.26 11.40
C ALA A 126 15.34 1.50 11.62
N ASP A 127 14.83 2.53 12.31
CA ASP A 127 15.53 3.79 12.62
C ASP A 127 16.16 4.47 11.39
N VAL A 128 15.47 4.38 10.25
CA VAL A 128 15.93 4.99 9.00
C VAL A 128 15.89 6.51 9.16
N PRO A 129 16.96 7.26 8.80
CA PRO A 129 16.92 8.72 8.91
C PRO A 129 15.77 9.30 8.08
N LYS A 130 14.93 10.13 8.71
CA LYS A 130 13.70 10.69 8.12
C LYS A 130 13.90 11.40 6.79
N LYS A 131 15.10 11.93 6.55
CA LYS A 131 15.52 12.53 5.26
C LYS A 131 15.34 11.58 4.07
N TYR A 132 15.52 10.27 4.26
CA TYR A 132 15.44 9.27 3.20
C TYR A 132 14.05 8.69 2.99
N TRP A 133 13.09 8.96 3.89
CA TRP A 133 11.76 8.35 3.78
C TRP A 133 11.04 8.72 2.49
N PRO A 134 11.00 10.01 2.06
CA PRO A 134 10.36 10.36 0.80
C PRO A 134 11.05 9.73 -0.41
N LEU A 135 12.39 9.60 -0.36
CA LEU A 135 13.17 8.98 -1.44
C LEU A 135 12.81 7.49 -1.57
N LEU A 136 12.77 6.75 -0.46
CA LEU A 136 12.41 5.33 -0.45
C LEU A 136 10.98 5.12 -0.93
N MET A 137 10.04 5.99 -0.53
CA MET A 137 8.67 5.93 -1.04
C MET A 137 8.61 6.22 -2.55
N LEU A 138 9.34 7.23 -3.03
CA LEU A 138 9.37 7.55 -4.45
C LEU A 138 9.92 6.38 -5.27
N THR A 139 10.94 5.67 -4.78
CA THR A 139 11.49 4.51 -5.50
C THR A 139 10.47 3.38 -5.68
N SER A 140 9.59 3.11 -4.70
CA SER A 140 8.55 2.09 -4.89
C SER A 140 7.46 2.52 -5.87
N ILE A 141 7.15 3.82 -5.94
CA ILE A 141 6.24 4.37 -6.95
C ILE A 141 6.87 4.28 -8.35
N LEU A 142 8.16 4.58 -8.49
CA LEU A 142 8.85 4.41 -9.77
C LEU A 142 8.87 2.93 -10.20
N ASN A 143 9.17 2.01 -9.28
CA ASN A 143 9.14 0.58 -9.56
C ASN A 143 7.75 0.11 -9.98
N SER A 144 6.67 0.62 -9.37
CA SER A 144 5.32 0.25 -9.75
C SER A 144 4.95 0.76 -11.15
N VAL A 145 5.36 1.98 -11.52
CA VAL A 145 5.19 2.51 -12.88
C VAL A 145 5.95 1.67 -13.90
N ILE A 146 7.22 1.31 -13.62
CA ILE A 146 8.01 0.44 -14.49
C ILE A 146 7.33 -0.93 -14.64
N ALA A 147 6.85 -1.53 -13.54
CA ALA A 147 6.14 -2.80 -13.59
C ALA A 147 4.86 -2.70 -14.42
N MET A 148 4.08 -1.62 -14.30
CA MET A 148 2.89 -1.40 -15.14
C MET A 148 3.25 -1.31 -16.63
N ILE A 149 4.34 -0.61 -16.97
CA ILE A 149 4.81 -0.51 -18.36
C ILE A 149 5.22 -1.89 -18.89
N ILE A 150 5.96 -2.67 -18.10
CA ILE A 150 6.36 -4.03 -18.47
C ILE A 150 5.12 -4.90 -18.68
N MET A 151 4.19 -4.91 -17.73
CA MET A 151 2.97 -5.70 -17.86
C MET A 151 2.15 -5.27 -19.08
N ARG A 152 2.09 -3.97 -19.39
CA ARG A 152 1.41 -3.48 -20.60
C ARG A 152 2.02 -4.05 -21.89
N ILE A 153 3.32 -4.32 -21.93
CA ILE A 153 3.97 -4.90 -23.11
C ILE A 153 3.61 -6.38 -23.28
N PHE A 154 3.33 -7.08 -22.19
CA PHE A 154 3.08 -8.54 -22.18
C PHE A 154 1.61 -8.93 -22.03
N ALA A 155 0.73 -8.00 -21.63
CA ALA A 155 -0.72 -8.20 -21.46
C ALA A 155 -1.47 -8.00 -22.77
#